data_AF-A0A060WYP0-F1
#
_entry.id   AF-A0A060WYP0-F1
#
_cell.length_a   1.000
_cell.length_b   1.000
_cell.length_c   1.000
_cell.angle_alpha   90.00
_cell.angle_beta   90.00
_cell.angle_gamma   90.00
#
_symmetry.space_group_name_H-M   'P 1'
#
loop_
_entity.id
_entity.type
_entity.pdbx_description
1 polymer ?
#
loop_
_entity_poly.entity_id
_entity_poly.type
_entity_poly.pdbx_seq_one_letter_code
_entity_poly.pdbx_strand_id
1 'polypeptide(L)'
;MSSATGCLVLSWFISITFAVLAAPRLPDASLFKEVMGDAFALAIVGYAISISLGKTFALKHGYKVDSNQELVALGLSNAVGGFFQCYAVCSSMSRSLIQESTGGKTQMAGMASAVIVLVTVLKLGPLFQELPKAVLAAIVFVNLKGMFKQYYDIITLWRSSKVDLVVWLVTWVSTLLFNLDMGLGASITFAVLTVIFRTQLPKYSVLGHVPGTELYLDMETHREVREVPGITIFHSSATVYFANADLYLEALKGKSGLDISKMIIYKRRQEAKQRRRDKRAERRARREAKRQKHALRAAEQKTGVFSVEEAAGQWKEPGGGDGDREESLGDDQRGWCGRENGTVFVMPTTPRTPDDQCSWEYLKGSKDPDCATLGAVSELQDGDTTTLGSSSEDTLSRELDKVSLGSLGKWTWDIHSIILDLSTANFIDTVAIKTMRNIFHDFGEIDVTVYMAGCQMSVVEQLELGGFFSESITKGRLFATVHDAVLHCLGHQGTSTPSYEYSLEMQCSTKL
;
A
#
# COMPACT_ATOMS: atom_id res chain seq x y z
N MET A 1 -84.92 19.17 31.92
CA MET A 1 -83.58 19.53 32.44
C MET A 1 -82.45 18.56 32.02
N SER A 2 -82.71 17.32 31.59
CA SER A 2 -81.63 16.33 31.32
C SER A 2 -80.78 16.54 30.05
N SER A 3 -81.21 17.38 29.10
CA SER A 3 -80.47 17.58 27.83
C SER A 3 -79.32 18.60 27.94
N ALA A 4 -79.50 19.65 28.75
CA ALA A 4 -78.52 20.73 28.90
C ALA A 4 -77.24 20.27 29.61
N THR A 5 -77.36 19.42 30.64
CA THR A 5 -76.21 18.81 31.32
C THR A 5 -75.42 17.86 30.41
N GLY A 6 -76.08 17.13 29.51
CA GLY A 6 -75.42 16.29 28.51
C GLY A 6 -74.54 17.11 27.56
N CYS A 7 -75.08 18.17 26.96
CA CYS A 7 -74.30 19.07 26.09
C CYS A 7 -73.18 19.80 26.85
N LEU A 8 -73.40 20.21 28.10
CA LEU A 8 -72.35 20.84 28.91
C LEU A 8 -71.22 19.85 29.23
N VAL A 9 -71.52 18.61 29.64
CA VAL A 9 -70.48 17.59 29.88
C VAL A 9 -69.74 17.24 28.59
N LEU A 10 -70.43 17.12 27.44
CA LEU A 10 -69.78 16.85 26.16
C LEU A 10 -68.88 18.01 25.74
N SER A 11 -69.35 19.27 25.89
CA SER A 11 -68.56 20.47 25.62
C SER A 11 -67.36 20.61 26.56
N TRP A 12 -67.52 20.30 27.85
CA TRP A 12 -66.42 20.26 28.83
C TRP A 12 -65.40 19.16 28.49
N PHE A 13 -65.85 17.98 28.09
CA PHE A 13 -64.98 16.91 27.60
C PHE A 13 -64.24 17.35 26.34
N ILE A 14 -64.92 17.94 25.36
CA ILE A 14 -64.32 18.42 24.11
C ILE A 14 -63.29 19.52 24.40
N SER A 15 -63.60 20.53 25.23
CA SER A 15 -62.65 21.58 25.64
C SER A 15 -61.46 21.03 26.42
N ILE A 16 -61.64 20.06 27.32
CA ILE A 16 -60.51 19.42 28.02
C ILE A 16 -59.67 18.58 27.05
N THR A 17 -60.29 17.83 26.14
CA THR A 17 -59.57 17.05 25.12
C THR A 17 -58.78 17.95 24.17
N PHE A 18 -59.31 19.12 23.78
CA PHE A 18 -58.60 20.12 22.99
C PHE A 18 -57.57 20.96 23.77
N ALA A 19 -57.71 21.09 25.09
CA ALA A 19 -56.72 21.76 25.94
C ALA A 19 -55.55 20.84 26.33
N VAL A 20 -55.74 19.52 26.30
CA VAL A 20 -54.74 18.51 26.68
C VAL A 20 -53.98 17.94 25.48
N LEU A 21 -54.61 17.80 24.29
CA LEU A 21 -53.86 17.52 23.07
C LEU A 21 -53.32 18.82 22.49
N ALA A 22 -51.99 18.91 22.36
CA ALA A 22 -51.36 19.97 21.59
C ALA A 22 -51.88 19.95 20.14
N ALA A 23 -52.42 21.09 19.69
CA ALA A 23 -52.73 21.28 18.28
C ALA A 23 -51.46 21.13 17.43
N PRO A 24 -51.53 20.49 16.25
CA PRO A 24 -50.34 20.25 15.43
C PRO A 24 -49.70 21.59 15.03
N ARG A 25 -48.38 21.69 15.19
CA ARG A 25 -47.58 22.87 14.84
C ARG A 25 -46.48 22.46 13.87
N LEU A 26 -46.21 23.30 12.88
CA LEU A 26 -45.06 23.12 12.01
C LEU A 26 -43.78 23.39 12.82
N PRO A 27 -42.74 22.54 12.70
CA PRO A 27 -41.42 22.84 13.26
C PRO A 27 -40.86 24.14 12.66
N ASP A 28 -40.24 24.97 13.49
CA ASP A 28 -39.60 26.20 13.02
C ASP A 28 -38.30 25.86 12.28
N ALA A 29 -38.30 26.12 10.97
CA ALA A 29 -37.19 25.82 10.08
C ALA A 29 -35.94 26.70 10.34
N SER A 30 -36.06 27.80 11.08
CA SER A 30 -34.90 28.63 11.45
C SER A 30 -33.94 27.89 12.38
N LEU A 31 -34.48 27.14 13.35
CA LEU A 31 -33.74 26.37 14.34
C LEU A 31 -33.01 25.15 13.76
N PHE A 32 -33.39 24.68 12.57
CA PHE A 32 -32.82 23.48 11.95
C PHE A 32 -31.31 23.55 11.75
N LYS A 33 -30.75 24.75 11.53
CA LYS A 33 -29.30 24.94 11.40
C LYS A 33 -28.56 24.80 12.73
N GLU A 34 -29.19 25.17 13.83
CA GLU A 34 -28.60 25.15 15.17
C GLU A 34 -28.62 23.72 15.74
N VAL A 35 -29.73 22.99 15.56
CA VAL A 35 -29.91 21.64 16.14
C VAL A 35 -29.44 20.49 15.26
N MET A 36 -28.85 20.75 14.09
CA MET A 36 -28.52 19.72 13.10
C MET A 36 -27.52 18.67 13.62
N GLY A 37 -26.51 19.09 14.38
CA GLY A 37 -25.50 18.21 14.97
C GLY A 37 -26.12 17.25 16.00
N ASP A 38 -26.84 17.81 16.96
CA ASP A 38 -27.54 17.05 18.01
C ASP A 38 -28.56 16.07 17.42
N ALA A 39 -29.33 16.51 16.44
CA ALA A 39 -30.32 15.67 15.75
C ALA A 39 -29.66 14.49 15.02
N PHE A 40 -28.50 14.70 14.38
CA PHE A 40 -27.74 13.63 13.73
C PHE A 40 -27.18 12.62 14.75
N ALA A 41 -26.60 13.11 15.86
CA ALA A 41 -26.12 12.24 16.94
C ALA A 41 -27.26 11.41 17.57
N LEU A 42 -28.40 12.05 17.88
CA LEU A 42 -29.59 11.38 18.41
C LEU A 42 -30.18 10.36 17.44
N ALA A 43 -30.18 10.64 16.13
CA ALA A 43 -30.64 9.69 15.12
C ALA A 43 -29.76 8.43 15.08
N ILE A 44 -28.43 8.58 15.10
CA ILE A 44 -27.49 7.45 15.15
C ILE A 44 -27.70 6.62 16.42
N VAL A 45 -27.73 7.26 17.60
CA VAL A 45 -27.90 6.56 18.89
C VAL A 45 -29.25 5.86 18.97
N GLY A 46 -30.34 6.57 18.62
CA GLY A 46 -31.70 6.03 18.66
C GLY A 46 -31.87 4.82 17.74
N TYR A 47 -31.32 4.89 16.52
CA TYR A 47 -31.31 3.78 15.58
C TYR A 47 -30.45 2.62 16.08
N ALA A 48 -29.23 2.88 16.57
CA ALA A 48 -28.33 1.85 17.09
C ALA A 48 -28.97 1.05 18.25
N ILE A 49 -29.67 1.74 19.17
CA ILE A 49 -30.43 1.09 20.25
C ILE A 49 -31.59 0.26 19.67
N SER A 50 -32.36 0.80 18.72
CA SER A 50 -33.48 0.09 18.09
C SER A 50 -33.04 -1.19 17.37
N ILE A 51 -32.02 -1.12 16.50
CA ILE A 51 -31.56 -2.29 15.75
C ILE A 51 -30.86 -3.32 16.64
N SER A 52 -30.18 -2.89 17.71
CA SER A 52 -29.56 -3.78 18.70
C SER A 52 -30.64 -4.58 19.47
N LEU A 53 -31.68 -3.90 19.96
CA LEU A 53 -32.80 -4.53 20.65
C LEU A 53 -33.61 -5.44 19.69
N GLY A 54 -33.88 -4.97 18.48
CA GLY A 54 -34.54 -5.73 17.42
C GLY A 54 -33.80 -7.03 17.10
N LYS A 55 -32.49 -6.96 16.84
CA LYS A 55 -31.64 -8.15 16.61
C LYS A 55 -31.59 -9.09 17.81
N THR A 56 -31.58 -8.57 19.03
CA THR A 56 -31.60 -9.38 20.26
C THR A 56 -32.88 -10.23 20.34
N PHE A 57 -34.05 -9.65 20.09
CA PHE A 57 -35.31 -10.41 20.06
C PHE A 57 -35.44 -11.31 18.83
N ALA A 58 -34.90 -10.90 17.69
CA ALA A 58 -34.84 -11.69 16.46
C ALA A 58 -34.09 -13.01 16.67
N LEU A 59 -32.90 -12.94 17.29
CA LEU A 59 -32.10 -14.11 17.67
C LEU A 59 -32.83 -15.00 18.69
N LYS A 60 -33.50 -14.40 19.68
CA LYS A 60 -34.23 -15.14 20.73
C LYS A 60 -35.46 -15.90 20.21
N HIS A 61 -36.13 -15.38 19.17
CA HIS A 61 -37.39 -15.93 18.65
C HIS A 61 -37.29 -16.52 17.23
N GLY A 62 -36.12 -16.48 16.60
CA GLY A 62 -35.88 -17.09 15.28
C GLY A 62 -36.46 -16.34 14.08
N TYR A 63 -36.78 -15.05 14.20
CA TYR A 63 -37.23 -14.22 13.08
C TYR A 63 -36.10 -13.34 12.51
N LYS A 64 -36.34 -12.69 11.36
CA LYS A 64 -35.40 -11.75 10.73
C LYS A 64 -35.88 -10.31 10.94
N VAL A 65 -34.95 -9.39 11.16
CA VAL A 65 -35.21 -7.94 11.24
C VAL A 65 -34.52 -7.26 10.07
N ASP A 66 -35.27 -6.47 9.31
CA ASP A 66 -34.71 -5.59 8.29
C ASP A 66 -34.24 -4.28 8.93
N SER A 67 -32.95 -4.01 8.77
CA SER A 67 -32.28 -2.81 9.29
C SER A 67 -32.78 -1.53 8.62
N ASN A 68 -33.10 -1.58 7.32
CA ASN A 68 -33.60 -0.43 6.57
C ASN A 68 -35.05 -0.10 6.97
N GLN A 69 -35.87 -1.13 7.16
CA GLN A 69 -37.26 -0.96 7.62
C GLN A 69 -37.33 -0.32 9.02
N GLU A 70 -36.49 -0.77 9.96
CA GLU A 70 -36.41 -0.18 11.31
C GLU A 70 -35.95 1.30 11.27
N LEU A 71 -34.97 1.65 10.42
CA LEU A 71 -34.52 3.03 10.25
C LEU A 71 -35.63 3.93 9.72
N VAL A 72 -36.34 3.49 8.68
CA VAL A 72 -37.47 4.24 8.08
C VAL A 72 -38.63 4.36 9.06
N ALA A 73 -38.98 3.30 9.79
CA ALA A 73 -40.04 3.32 10.80
C ALA A 73 -39.72 4.29 11.94
N LEU A 74 -38.49 4.25 12.47
CA LEU A 74 -38.04 5.16 13.52
C LEU A 74 -38.02 6.62 13.05
N GLY A 75 -37.52 6.87 11.83
CA GLY A 75 -37.51 8.20 11.21
C GLY A 75 -38.92 8.76 11.02
N LEU A 76 -39.84 7.98 10.44
CA LEU A 76 -41.24 8.39 10.27
C LEU A 76 -41.95 8.63 11.60
N SER A 77 -41.73 7.80 12.63
CA SER A 77 -42.34 8.00 13.95
C SER A 77 -41.91 9.33 14.59
N ASN A 78 -40.63 9.69 14.45
CA ASN A 78 -40.09 10.94 14.96
C ASN A 78 -40.52 12.16 14.13
N ALA A 79 -40.57 12.02 12.80
CA ALA A 79 -41.06 13.06 11.90
C ALA A 79 -42.53 13.40 12.18
N VAL A 80 -43.40 12.39 12.34
CA VAL A 80 -44.80 12.59 12.74
C VAL A 80 -44.88 13.19 14.15
N GLY A 81 -44.12 12.66 15.11
CA GLY A 81 -44.07 13.18 16.48
C GLY A 81 -43.67 14.66 16.58
N GLY A 82 -42.78 15.12 15.70
CA GLY A 82 -42.34 16.52 15.65
C GLY A 82 -43.48 17.52 15.42
N PHE A 83 -44.48 17.17 14.61
CA PHE A 83 -45.67 18.03 14.40
C PHE A 83 -46.57 18.11 15.64
N PHE A 84 -46.50 17.14 16.54
CA PHE A 84 -47.27 17.08 17.80
C PHE A 84 -46.42 17.47 19.03
N GLN A 85 -45.34 18.23 18.83
CA GLN A 85 -44.43 18.71 19.88
C GLN A 85 -43.81 17.59 20.74
N CYS A 86 -43.63 16.38 20.18
CA CYS A 86 -42.97 15.29 20.87
C CYS A 86 -41.44 15.47 20.86
N TYR A 87 -40.78 15.07 21.95
CA TYR A 87 -39.34 14.84 21.97
C TYR A 87 -38.96 13.63 21.11
N ALA A 88 -37.69 13.55 20.68
CA ALA A 88 -37.18 12.40 19.96
C ALA A 88 -37.37 11.10 20.76
N VAL A 89 -38.01 10.11 20.15
CA VAL A 89 -38.30 8.80 20.73
C VAL A 89 -37.40 7.72 20.12
N CYS A 90 -37.03 6.75 20.95
CA CYS A 90 -36.32 5.54 20.56
C CYS A 90 -36.92 4.31 21.27
N SER A 91 -36.48 3.11 20.88
CA SER A 91 -36.93 1.87 21.53
C SER A 91 -36.54 1.84 23.02
N SER A 92 -37.38 1.22 23.84
CA SER A 92 -37.22 1.21 25.30
C SER A 92 -36.93 -0.19 25.79
N MET A 93 -35.64 -0.51 25.98
CA MET A 93 -35.18 -1.84 26.41
C MET A 93 -35.96 -2.38 27.61
N SER A 94 -36.09 -1.62 28.69
CA SER A 94 -36.80 -2.05 29.91
C SER A 94 -38.27 -2.39 29.65
N ARG A 95 -38.99 -1.55 28.89
CA ARG A 95 -40.42 -1.79 28.59
C ARG A 95 -40.60 -2.99 27.65
N SER A 96 -39.75 -3.11 26.62
CA SER A 96 -39.80 -4.24 25.70
C SER A 96 -39.47 -5.56 26.37
N LEU A 97 -38.49 -5.61 27.28
CA LEU A 97 -38.17 -6.81 28.08
C LEU A 97 -39.32 -7.21 29.02
N ILE A 98 -40.02 -6.24 29.62
CA ILE A 98 -41.21 -6.52 30.45
C ILE A 98 -42.36 -7.06 29.58
N GLN A 99 -42.61 -6.44 28.42
CA GLN A 99 -43.63 -6.92 27.48
C GLN A 99 -43.31 -8.33 26.95
N GLU A 100 -42.04 -8.62 26.67
CA GLU A 100 -41.58 -9.92 26.18
C GLU A 100 -41.67 -11.01 27.26
N SER A 101 -41.19 -10.73 28.48
CA SER A 101 -41.27 -11.66 29.62
C SER A 101 -42.69 -11.92 30.13
N THR A 102 -43.64 -11.01 29.87
CA THR A 102 -45.07 -11.23 30.11
C THR A 102 -45.78 -11.96 28.95
N GLY A 103 -45.05 -12.37 27.90
CA GLY A 103 -45.59 -13.17 26.79
C GLY A 103 -46.20 -12.37 25.65
N GLY A 104 -45.93 -11.05 25.56
CA GLY A 104 -46.40 -10.18 24.49
C GLY A 104 -45.71 -10.43 23.16
N LYS A 105 -46.40 -11.13 22.24
CA LYS A 105 -45.86 -11.57 20.93
C LYS A 105 -46.14 -10.64 19.74
N THR A 106 -46.95 -9.59 19.91
CA THR A 106 -47.44 -8.76 18.80
C THR A 106 -47.40 -7.27 19.12
N GLN A 107 -47.34 -6.43 18.08
CA GLN A 107 -47.34 -4.96 18.21
C GLN A 107 -48.66 -4.39 18.77
N MET A 108 -49.71 -5.21 18.85
CA MET A 108 -50.99 -4.85 19.49
C MET A 108 -50.81 -4.47 20.97
N ALA A 109 -49.81 -5.04 21.67
CA ALA A 109 -49.48 -4.67 23.04
C ALA A 109 -48.95 -3.22 23.15
N GLY A 110 -48.18 -2.77 22.16
CA GLY A 110 -47.74 -1.37 22.05
C GLY A 110 -48.91 -0.41 21.80
N MET A 111 -49.85 -0.79 20.91
CA MET A 111 -51.07 0.00 20.67
C MET A 111 -51.97 0.06 21.91
N ALA A 112 -52.17 -1.06 22.61
CA ALA A 112 -52.92 -1.09 23.87
C ALA A 112 -52.27 -0.18 24.93
N SER A 113 -50.94 -0.20 25.05
CA SER A 113 -50.18 0.69 25.92
C SER A 113 -50.37 2.17 25.56
N ALA A 114 -50.38 2.52 24.27
CA ALA A 114 -50.62 3.87 23.80
C ALA A 114 -52.05 4.37 24.13
N VAL A 115 -53.07 3.50 23.97
CA VAL A 115 -54.46 3.83 24.35
C VAL A 115 -54.59 4.04 25.86
N ILE A 116 -53.95 3.21 26.68
CA ILE A 116 -53.94 3.37 28.14
C ILE A 116 -53.31 4.72 28.51
N VAL A 117 -52.13 5.05 27.96
CA VAL A 117 -51.47 6.36 28.19
C VAL A 117 -52.36 7.52 27.78
N LEU A 118 -53.02 7.46 26.62
CA LEU A 118 -53.94 8.49 26.14
C LEU A 118 -55.11 8.71 27.11
N VAL A 119 -55.76 7.63 27.58
CA VAL A 119 -56.84 7.70 28.57
C VAL A 119 -56.33 8.27 29.90
N THR A 120 -55.15 7.85 30.35
CA THR A 120 -54.52 8.36 31.57
C THR A 120 -54.27 9.87 31.48
N VAL A 121 -53.72 10.37 30.39
CA VAL A 121 -53.49 11.80 30.17
C VAL A 121 -54.81 12.59 30.11
N LEU A 122 -55.84 12.07 29.44
CA LEU A 122 -57.13 12.76 29.26
C LEU A 122 -58.09 12.72 30.46
N LYS A 123 -57.91 11.79 31.42
CA LYS A 123 -58.84 11.61 32.55
C LYS A 123 -58.19 11.60 33.92
N LEU A 124 -56.97 11.09 34.04
CA LEU A 124 -56.27 10.93 35.32
C LEU A 124 -55.20 12.02 35.54
N GLY A 125 -54.97 12.93 34.59
CA GLY A 125 -54.02 14.05 34.72
C GLY A 125 -54.06 14.80 36.07
N PRO A 126 -55.23 15.21 36.59
CA PRO A 126 -55.33 15.88 37.90
C PRO A 126 -54.81 15.03 39.08
N LEU A 127 -54.96 13.70 39.03
CA LEU A 127 -54.53 12.78 40.09
C LEU A 127 -52.99 12.75 40.23
N PHE A 128 -52.25 13.07 39.16
CA PHE A 128 -50.79 13.07 39.16
C PHE A 128 -50.16 14.42 39.52
N GLN A 129 -50.95 15.47 39.77
CA GLN A 129 -50.42 16.80 40.11
C GLN A 129 -49.67 16.82 41.45
N GLU A 130 -50.11 16.03 42.44
CA GLU A 130 -49.47 15.94 43.76
C GLU A 130 -48.31 14.92 43.83
N LEU A 131 -47.93 14.30 42.70
CA LEU A 131 -46.94 13.22 42.71
C LEU A 131 -45.52 13.72 43.09
N PRO A 132 -44.92 13.27 44.20
CA PRO A 132 -43.63 13.80 44.64
C PRO A 132 -42.49 13.43 43.68
N LYS A 133 -41.64 14.41 43.34
CA LYS A 133 -40.45 14.21 42.47
C LYS A 133 -39.52 13.10 42.96
N ALA A 134 -39.48 12.84 44.27
CA ALA A 134 -38.71 11.75 44.86
C ALA A 134 -39.15 10.35 44.37
N VAL A 135 -40.47 10.14 44.17
CA VAL A 135 -41.01 8.87 43.66
C VAL A 135 -40.59 8.65 42.20
N LEU A 136 -40.65 9.71 41.38
CA LEU A 136 -40.18 9.69 39.99
C LEU A 136 -38.68 9.39 39.91
N ALA A 137 -37.86 10.03 40.75
CA ALA A 137 -36.43 9.77 40.82
C ALA A 137 -36.10 8.32 41.24
N ALA A 138 -36.84 7.76 42.21
CA ALA A 138 -36.68 6.37 42.64
C ALA A 138 -37.02 5.38 41.52
N ILE A 139 -38.08 5.62 40.74
CA ILE A 139 -38.45 4.81 39.58
C ILE A 139 -37.34 4.84 38.51
N VAL A 140 -36.76 6.02 38.23
CA VAL A 140 -35.63 6.14 37.30
C VAL A 140 -34.41 5.36 37.81
N PHE A 141 -34.05 5.48 39.09
CA PHE A 141 -32.92 4.76 39.67
C PHE A 141 -33.08 3.23 39.59
N VAL A 142 -34.28 2.70 39.89
CA VAL A 142 -34.58 1.27 39.76
C VAL A 142 -34.45 0.80 38.31
N ASN A 143 -34.91 1.58 37.34
CA ASN A 143 -34.77 1.26 35.91
C ASN A 143 -33.30 1.27 35.44
N LEU A 144 -32.47 2.17 35.96
CA LEU A 144 -31.04 2.27 35.60
C LEU A 144 -30.17 1.19 36.27
N LYS A 145 -30.62 0.53 37.33
CA LYS A 145 -29.88 -0.53 38.04
C LYS A 145 -29.34 -1.63 37.12
N GLY A 146 -30.10 -2.00 36.09
CA GLY A 146 -29.68 -3.00 35.09
C GLY A 146 -28.51 -2.50 34.23
N MET A 147 -28.53 -1.24 33.81
CA MET A 147 -27.47 -0.61 33.02
C MET A 147 -26.20 -0.41 33.84
N PHE A 148 -26.32 0.04 35.10
CA PHE A 148 -25.15 0.18 35.98
C PHE A 148 -24.40 -1.15 36.21
N LYS A 149 -25.05 -2.31 36.07
CA LYS A 149 -24.38 -3.62 36.19
C LYS A 149 -23.33 -3.87 35.10
N GLN A 150 -23.27 -3.07 34.04
CA GLN A 150 -22.27 -3.20 32.96
C GLN A 150 -20.81 -3.01 33.41
N TYR A 151 -20.53 -2.48 34.62
CA TYR A 151 -19.14 -2.41 35.11
C TYR A 151 -18.45 -3.78 35.23
N TYR A 152 -19.20 -4.87 35.34
CA TYR A 152 -18.62 -6.23 35.35
C TYR A 152 -17.91 -6.57 34.02
N ASP A 153 -18.31 -5.93 32.91
CA ASP A 153 -17.72 -6.16 31.59
C ASP A 153 -16.24 -5.74 31.53
N ILE A 154 -15.80 -4.80 32.39
CA ILE A 154 -14.39 -4.38 32.52
C ILE A 154 -13.47 -5.58 32.76
N ILE A 155 -13.86 -6.49 33.65
CA ILE A 155 -13.05 -7.66 34.03
C ILE A 155 -13.00 -8.67 32.88
N THR A 156 -14.13 -8.85 32.19
CA THR A 156 -14.26 -9.73 31.01
C THR A 156 -13.41 -9.19 29.85
N LEU A 157 -13.51 -7.90 29.55
CA LEU A 157 -12.74 -7.24 28.49
C LEU A 157 -11.24 -7.22 28.81
N TRP A 158 -10.82 -6.95 30.05
CA TRP A 158 -9.39 -7.00 30.43
C TRP A 158 -8.76 -8.38 30.16
N ARG A 159 -9.52 -9.46 30.36
CA ARG A 159 -9.06 -10.83 30.10
C ARG A 159 -9.13 -11.24 28.62
N SER A 160 -10.10 -10.71 27.87
CA SER A 160 -10.34 -11.11 26.47
C SER A 160 -9.62 -10.22 25.46
N SER A 161 -9.77 -8.90 25.56
CA SER A 161 -9.28 -7.94 24.58
C SER A 161 -9.01 -6.58 25.24
N LYS A 162 -7.73 -6.32 25.50
CA LYS A 162 -7.25 -5.04 26.06
C LYS A 162 -7.63 -3.84 25.18
N VAL A 163 -7.71 -4.06 23.86
CA VAL A 163 -8.05 -3.03 22.88
C VAL A 163 -9.51 -2.59 23.05
N ASP A 164 -10.43 -3.55 23.14
CA ASP A 164 -11.86 -3.25 23.29
C ASP A 164 -12.15 -2.65 24.67
N LEU A 165 -11.38 -3.03 25.70
CA LEU A 165 -11.42 -2.34 26.99
C LEU A 165 -10.96 -0.87 26.91
N VAL A 166 -9.90 -0.57 26.16
CA VAL A 166 -9.45 0.83 26.00
C VAL A 166 -10.53 1.65 25.29
N VAL A 167 -11.17 1.11 24.26
CA VAL A 167 -12.33 1.76 23.61
C VAL A 167 -13.48 1.97 24.59
N TRP A 168 -13.80 0.97 25.43
CA TRP A 168 -14.83 1.07 26.47
C TRP A 168 -14.51 2.17 27.49
N LEU A 169 -13.27 2.22 28.00
CA LEU A 169 -12.81 3.21 28.96
C LEU A 169 -12.79 4.62 28.35
N VAL A 170 -12.31 4.78 27.11
CA VAL A 170 -12.34 6.07 26.41
C VAL A 170 -13.78 6.53 26.20
N THR A 171 -14.71 5.66 25.83
CA THR A 171 -16.13 5.99 25.70
C THR A 171 -16.72 6.47 27.04
N TRP A 172 -16.47 5.72 28.12
CA TRP A 172 -16.98 6.06 29.45
C TRP A 172 -16.39 7.38 29.98
N VAL A 173 -15.07 7.57 29.92
CA VAL A 173 -14.42 8.82 30.35
C VAL A 173 -14.84 10.00 29.48
N SER A 174 -14.92 9.82 28.15
CA SER A 174 -15.27 10.90 27.22
C SER A 174 -16.72 11.38 27.42
N THR A 175 -17.68 10.47 27.58
CA THR A 175 -19.08 10.82 27.88
C THR A 175 -19.34 11.29 29.32
N LEU A 176 -18.36 11.16 30.22
CA LEU A 176 -18.41 11.71 31.58
C LEU A 176 -17.82 13.13 31.64
N LEU A 177 -16.74 13.39 30.91
CA LEU A 177 -16.02 14.67 30.92
C LEU A 177 -16.58 15.68 29.89
N PHE A 178 -17.09 15.19 28.77
CA PHE A 178 -17.79 15.99 27.75
C PHE A 178 -19.28 15.68 27.78
N ASN A 179 -20.09 16.58 27.19
CA ASN A 179 -21.50 16.30 26.95
C ASN A 179 -21.68 15.06 26.05
N LEU A 180 -22.85 14.42 26.11
CA LEU A 180 -23.12 13.12 25.49
C LEU A 180 -22.84 13.09 23.96
N ASP A 181 -23.19 14.18 23.27
CA ASP A 181 -22.96 14.45 21.85
C ASP A 181 -21.46 14.44 21.51
N MET A 182 -20.68 15.29 22.18
CA MET A 182 -19.23 15.42 21.94
C MET A 182 -18.46 14.18 22.39
N GLY A 183 -18.85 13.59 23.53
CA GLY A 183 -18.24 12.37 24.07
C GLY A 183 -18.46 11.15 23.18
N LEU A 184 -19.64 11.03 22.57
CA LEU A 184 -19.93 10.00 21.57
C LEU A 184 -19.11 10.21 20.28
N GLY A 185 -19.06 11.44 19.76
CA GLY A 185 -18.28 11.75 18.56
C GLY A 185 -16.79 11.44 18.73
N ALA A 186 -16.22 11.81 19.88
CA ALA A 186 -14.85 11.49 20.24
C ALA A 186 -14.62 9.98 20.37
N SER A 187 -15.53 9.23 21.01
CA SER A 187 -15.38 7.79 21.20
C SER A 187 -15.51 6.97 19.91
N ILE A 188 -16.43 7.35 19.01
CA ILE A 188 -16.56 6.74 17.67
C ILE A 188 -15.28 6.99 16.86
N THR A 189 -14.76 8.22 16.88
CA THR A 189 -13.51 8.57 16.20
C THR A 189 -12.34 7.75 16.74
N PHE A 190 -12.23 7.61 18.07
CA PHE A 190 -11.21 6.79 18.71
C PHE A 190 -11.33 5.30 18.35
N ALA A 191 -12.55 4.76 18.30
CA ALA A 191 -12.79 3.37 17.90
C ALA A 191 -12.35 3.10 16.45
N VAL A 192 -12.68 4.00 15.51
CA VAL A 192 -12.25 3.91 14.11
C VAL A 192 -10.73 4.01 13.99
N LEU A 193 -10.09 4.97 14.67
CA LEU A 193 -8.62 5.09 14.71
C LEU A 193 -7.96 3.82 15.27
N THR A 194 -8.53 3.24 16.32
CA THR A 194 -8.04 1.99 16.93
C THR A 194 -8.07 0.82 15.94
N VAL A 195 -9.12 0.72 15.11
CA VAL A 195 -9.18 -0.27 14.02
C VAL A 195 -8.09 -0.01 13.00
N ILE A 196 -7.90 1.24 12.56
CA ILE A 196 -6.87 1.62 11.57
C ILE A 196 -5.46 1.27 12.05
N PHE A 197 -5.08 1.64 13.29
CA PHE A 197 -3.77 1.30 13.84
C PHE A 197 -3.58 -0.23 14.00
N ARG A 198 -4.64 -0.96 14.34
CA ARG A 198 -4.61 -2.42 14.42
C ARG A 198 -4.41 -3.09 13.05
N THR A 199 -4.97 -2.53 11.97
CA THR A 199 -4.76 -3.07 10.61
C THR A 199 -3.40 -2.68 10.01
N GLN A 200 -2.80 -1.58 10.46
CA GLN A 200 -1.47 -1.12 10.01
C GLN A 200 -0.29 -1.92 10.59
N LEU A 201 -0.50 -2.73 11.64
CA LEU A 201 0.54 -3.53 12.28
C LEU A 201 0.32 -5.05 12.07
N PRO A 202 0.43 -5.56 10.83
CA PRO A 202 0.38 -6.99 10.56
C PRO A 202 1.63 -7.70 11.08
N LYS A 203 1.53 -9.02 11.21
CA LYS A 203 2.69 -9.88 11.47
C LYS A 203 3.22 -10.42 10.15
N TYR A 204 4.55 -10.44 10.03
CA TYR A 204 5.27 -11.00 8.89
C TYR A 204 6.11 -12.18 9.35
N SER A 205 5.93 -13.33 8.71
CA SER A 205 6.59 -14.60 9.05
C SER A 205 7.22 -15.23 7.81
N VAL A 206 8.33 -15.93 8.00
CA VAL A 206 8.86 -16.84 6.98
C VAL A 206 8.28 -18.22 7.28
N LEU A 207 7.62 -18.81 6.28
CA LEU A 207 7.10 -20.16 6.40
C LEU A 207 8.17 -21.17 6.02
N GLY A 208 8.24 -22.27 6.76
CA GLY A 208 8.96 -23.46 6.34
C GLY A 208 8.00 -24.64 6.19
N HIS A 209 8.53 -25.77 5.74
CA HIS A 209 7.80 -27.00 5.44
C HIS A 209 7.76 -27.97 6.64
N VAL A 210 6.60 -28.60 6.89
CA VAL A 210 6.46 -29.69 7.87
C VAL A 210 6.68 -31.05 7.16
N PRO A 211 7.74 -31.81 7.51
CA PRO A 211 8.09 -33.05 6.82
C PRO A 211 6.95 -34.07 6.76
N GLY A 212 6.74 -34.67 5.58
CA GLY A 212 5.69 -35.68 5.35
C GLY A 212 4.28 -35.11 5.17
N THR A 213 4.10 -33.79 5.08
CA THR A 213 2.81 -33.13 4.83
C THR A 213 2.95 -32.05 3.75
N GLU A 214 1.85 -31.41 3.34
CA GLU A 214 1.87 -30.20 2.49
C GLU A 214 1.76 -28.91 3.30
N LEU A 215 1.93 -28.97 4.63
CA LEU A 215 1.73 -27.83 5.52
C LEU A 215 2.97 -26.94 5.58
N TYR A 216 2.73 -25.64 5.44
CA TYR A 216 3.72 -24.59 5.62
C TYR A 216 3.33 -23.75 6.84
N LEU A 217 4.23 -23.63 7.81
CA LEU A 217 3.99 -22.97 9.10
C LEU A 217 5.11 -21.99 9.44
N ASP A 218 4.79 -20.99 10.26
CA ASP A 218 5.75 -20.02 10.77
C ASP A 218 6.85 -20.69 11.60
N MET A 219 8.10 -20.46 11.18
CA MET A 219 9.30 -21.05 11.80
C MET A 219 9.63 -20.44 13.17
N GLU A 220 9.20 -19.21 13.46
CA GLU A 220 9.42 -18.60 14.78
C GLU A 220 8.52 -19.24 15.85
N THR A 221 7.31 -19.67 15.46
CA THR A 221 6.33 -20.31 16.35
C THR A 221 6.51 -21.83 16.47
N HIS A 222 6.86 -22.54 15.38
CA HIS A 222 6.85 -24.01 15.34
C HIS A 222 8.24 -24.63 15.10
N ARG A 223 8.72 -25.42 16.06
CA ARG A 223 10.08 -26.03 16.03
C ARG A 223 10.25 -27.25 15.12
N GLU A 224 9.16 -27.83 14.64
CA GLU A 224 9.17 -29.06 13.81
C GLU A 224 9.34 -28.75 12.31
N VAL A 225 9.32 -27.46 11.97
CA VAL A 225 9.34 -26.92 10.62
C VAL A 225 10.78 -26.81 10.10
N ARG A 226 10.99 -27.02 8.80
CA ARG A 226 12.30 -26.90 8.13
C ARG A 226 12.24 -25.92 6.95
N GLU A 227 13.32 -25.17 6.75
CA GLU A 227 13.48 -24.36 5.54
C GLU A 227 13.59 -25.24 4.30
N VAL A 228 13.03 -24.77 3.17
CA VAL A 228 13.23 -25.40 1.87
C VAL A 228 14.52 -24.80 1.26
N PRO A 229 15.56 -25.60 0.98
CA PRO A 229 16.83 -25.07 0.48
C PRO A 229 16.62 -24.20 -0.77
N GLY A 230 17.07 -22.95 -0.67
CA GLY A 230 17.05 -21.98 -1.76
C GLY A 230 15.71 -21.30 -2.07
N ILE A 231 14.66 -21.57 -1.30
CA ILE A 231 13.33 -20.97 -1.47
C ILE A 231 12.89 -20.28 -0.18
N THR A 232 12.67 -18.97 -0.23
CA THR A 232 12.10 -18.21 0.89
C THR A 232 10.61 -18.03 0.70
N ILE A 233 9.78 -18.51 1.64
CA ILE A 233 8.33 -18.36 1.61
C ILE A 233 7.94 -17.25 2.59
N PHE A 234 7.48 -16.11 2.09
CA PHE A 234 7.12 -14.95 2.89
C PHE A 234 5.59 -14.83 3.03
N HIS A 235 5.12 -14.84 4.28
CA HIS A 235 3.70 -14.74 4.62
C HIS A 235 3.42 -13.44 5.39
N SER A 236 2.32 -12.78 5.02
CA SER A 236 1.75 -11.64 5.74
C SER A 236 0.43 -12.05 6.37
N SER A 237 0.24 -11.75 7.66
CA SER A 237 -1.01 -12.02 8.37
C SER A 237 -2.16 -11.08 7.96
N ALA A 238 -1.94 -10.15 7.03
CA ALA A 238 -2.95 -9.21 6.56
C ALA A 238 -2.75 -8.84 5.08
N THR A 239 -3.83 -8.33 4.51
CA THR A 239 -3.89 -7.74 3.17
C THR A 239 -2.92 -6.57 3.01
N VAL A 240 -2.28 -6.45 1.83
CA VAL A 240 -1.35 -5.37 1.49
C VAL A 240 -2.10 -4.23 0.80
N TYR A 241 -1.96 -3.01 1.32
CA TYR A 241 -2.61 -1.80 0.83
C TYR A 241 -1.73 -0.57 1.15
N PHE A 242 -2.12 0.61 0.67
CA PHE A 242 -1.37 1.87 0.77
C PHE A 242 -0.74 2.12 2.15
N ALA A 243 -1.46 1.87 3.25
CA ALA A 243 -0.97 2.21 4.59
C ALA A 243 0.04 1.21 5.18
N ASN A 244 0.25 0.03 4.58
CA ASN A 244 1.21 -0.98 5.05
C ASN A 244 2.15 -1.50 3.96
N ALA A 245 2.07 -0.98 2.72
CA ALA A 245 2.90 -1.44 1.60
C ALA A 245 4.41 -1.24 1.84
N ASP A 246 4.82 -0.12 2.44
CA ASP A 246 6.23 0.13 2.77
C ASP A 246 6.72 -0.81 3.88
N LEU A 247 5.90 -1.03 4.92
CA LEU A 247 6.19 -2.00 6.00
C LEU A 247 6.32 -3.43 5.46
N TYR A 248 5.49 -3.81 4.47
CA TYR A 248 5.59 -5.11 3.79
C TYR A 248 6.93 -5.24 3.05
N LEU A 249 7.34 -4.19 2.33
CA LEU A 249 8.61 -4.17 1.59
C LEU A 249 9.83 -4.22 2.52
N GLU A 250 9.81 -3.48 3.62
CA GLU A 250 10.87 -3.51 4.64
C GLU A 250 10.93 -4.86 5.36
N ALA A 251 9.78 -5.43 5.73
CA ALA A 251 9.72 -6.75 6.35
C ALA A 251 10.19 -7.86 5.40
N LEU A 252 9.83 -7.82 4.13
CA LEU A 252 10.31 -8.76 3.11
C LEU A 252 11.83 -8.68 2.94
N LYS A 253 12.41 -7.47 2.89
CA LYS A 253 13.86 -7.24 2.85
C LYS A 253 14.55 -7.78 4.11
N GLY A 254 14.02 -7.46 5.28
CA GLY A 254 14.58 -7.90 6.57
C GLY A 254 14.51 -9.41 6.79
N LYS A 255 13.38 -10.04 6.46
CA LYS A 255 13.14 -11.49 6.64
C LYS A 255 13.80 -12.37 5.58
N SER A 256 14.01 -11.87 4.36
CA SER A 256 14.75 -12.61 3.32
C SER A 256 16.27 -12.59 3.52
N GLY A 257 16.79 -11.71 4.40
CA GLY A 257 18.24 -11.55 4.61
C GLY A 257 18.99 -10.92 3.43
N LEU A 258 18.28 -10.50 2.37
CA LEU A 258 18.84 -9.94 1.15
C LEU A 258 18.84 -8.42 1.20
N ASP A 259 20.02 -7.80 1.35
CA ASP A 259 20.18 -6.36 1.21
C ASP A 259 20.19 -5.97 -0.28
N ILE A 260 18.98 -5.95 -0.86
CA ILE A 260 18.75 -5.72 -2.30
C ILE A 260 19.47 -4.45 -2.78
N SER A 261 19.43 -3.37 -2.00
CA SER A 261 20.06 -2.08 -2.35
C SER A 261 21.57 -2.24 -2.52
N LYS A 262 22.26 -2.95 -1.61
CA LYS A 262 23.69 -3.25 -1.76
C LYS A 262 23.96 -4.23 -2.89
N MET A 263 23.11 -5.25 -3.07
CA MET A 263 23.27 -6.27 -4.11
C MET A 263 23.13 -5.70 -5.52
N ILE A 264 22.15 -4.83 -5.78
CA ILE A 264 21.98 -4.11 -7.06
C ILE A 264 23.22 -3.27 -7.36
N ILE A 265 23.73 -2.50 -6.39
CA ILE A 265 24.95 -1.70 -6.55
C ILE A 265 26.16 -2.60 -6.85
N TYR A 266 26.29 -3.74 -6.17
CA TYR A 266 27.37 -4.69 -6.39
C TYR A 266 27.31 -5.32 -7.80
N LYS A 267 26.14 -5.81 -8.24
CA LYS A 267 25.96 -6.39 -9.58
C LYS A 267 26.26 -5.38 -10.68
N ARG A 268 25.69 -4.17 -10.59
CA ARG A 268 25.97 -3.06 -11.54
C ARG A 268 27.47 -2.71 -11.57
N ARG A 269 28.18 -2.78 -10.43
CA ARG A 269 29.65 -2.58 -10.37
C ARG A 269 30.43 -3.73 -11.01
N GLN A 270 29.99 -4.98 -10.88
CA GLN A 270 30.60 -6.14 -11.55
C GLN A 270 30.37 -6.12 -13.06
N GLU A 271 29.15 -5.85 -13.52
CA GLU A 271 28.85 -5.65 -14.95
C GLU A 271 29.69 -4.51 -15.55
N ALA A 272 29.86 -3.40 -14.84
CA ALA A 272 30.72 -2.31 -15.27
C ALA A 272 32.20 -2.73 -15.34
N LYS A 273 32.70 -3.55 -14.39
CA LYS A 273 34.05 -4.14 -14.44
C LYS A 273 34.19 -5.09 -15.65
N GLN A 274 33.17 -5.91 -15.94
CA GLN A 274 33.18 -6.88 -17.04
C GLN A 274 33.13 -6.18 -18.40
N ARG A 275 32.17 -5.28 -18.63
CA ARG A 275 32.10 -4.42 -19.83
C ARG A 275 33.41 -3.63 -20.07
N ARG A 276 34.14 -3.24 -19.02
CA ARG A 276 35.47 -2.62 -19.13
C ARG A 276 36.56 -3.62 -19.54
N ARG A 277 36.52 -4.88 -19.07
CA ARG A 277 37.39 -5.97 -19.51
C ARG A 277 37.12 -6.34 -20.97
N ASP A 278 35.87 -6.48 -21.36
CA ASP A 278 35.47 -6.85 -22.72
C ASP A 278 35.92 -5.79 -23.74
N LYS A 279 35.65 -4.50 -23.46
CA LYS A 279 36.16 -3.37 -24.26
C LYS A 279 37.70 -3.31 -24.31
N ARG A 280 38.41 -3.77 -23.28
CA ARG A 280 39.88 -3.88 -23.28
C ARG A 280 40.35 -5.07 -24.14
N ALA A 281 39.66 -6.21 -24.08
CA ALA A 281 39.94 -7.39 -24.89
C ALA A 281 39.67 -7.14 -26.38
N GLU A 282 38.53 -6.54 -26.72
CA GLU A 282 38.18 -6.11 -28.08
C GLU A 282 39.23 -5.15 -28.67
N ARG A 283 39.69 -4.17 -27.89
CA ARG A 283 40.77 -3.26 -28.28
C ARG A 283 42.11 -3.97 -28.48
N ARG A 284 42.40 -5.05 -27.76
CA ARG A 284 43.61 -5.89 -27.95
C ARG A 284 43.49 -6.73 -29.23
N ALA A 285 42.40 -7.48 -29.39
CA ALA A 285 42.10 -8.26 -30.59
C ALA A 285 42.12 -7.39 -31.86
N ARG A 286 41.57 -6.17 -31.83
CA ARG A 286 41.61 -5.23 -32.95
C ARG A 286 43.03 -4.71 -33.27
N ARG A 287 43.94 -4.67 -32.29
CA ARG A 287 45.37 -4.34 -32.50
C ARG A 287 46.12 -5.55 -33.08
N GLU A 288 45.84 -6.76 -32.61
CA GLU A 288 46.43 -8.01 -33.10
C GLU A 288 46.00 -8.30 -34.54
N ALA A 289 44.70 -8.17 -34.86
CA ALA A 289 44.20 -8.31 -36.23
C ALA A 289 44.82 -7.28 -37.21
N LYS A 290 45.09 -6.04 -36.75
CA LYS A 290 45.86 -5.06 -37.53
C LYS A 290 47.31 -5.50 -37.75
N ARG A 291 47.98 -6.04 -36.73
CA ARG A 291 49.34 -6.58 -36.84
C ARG A 291 49.41 -7.78 -37.79
N GLN A 292 48.47 -8.71 -37.69
CA GLN A 292 48.36 -9.86 -38.60
C GLN A 292 48.11 -9.42 -40.05
N LYS A 293 47.19 -8.48 -40.29
CA LYS A 293 46.98 -7.92 -41.65
C LYS A 293 48.22 -7.21 -42.20
N HIS A 294 48.99 -6.52 -41.35
CA HIS A 294 50.25 -5.89 -41.78
C HIS A 294 51.36 -6.92 -42.06
N ALA A 295 51.41 -8.01 -41.29
CA ALA A 295 52.34 -9.11 -41.51
C ALA A 295 52.00 -9.91 -42.79
N LEU A 296 50.71 -10.16 -43.05
CA LEU A 296 50.22 -10.78 -44.30
C LEU A 296 50.60 -9.94 -45.53
N ARG A 297 50.32 -8.62 -45.52
CA ARG A 297 50.73 -7.72 -46.61
C ARG A 297 52.25 -7.70 -46.83
N ALA A 298 53.03 -7.74 -45.76
CA ALA A 298 54.49 -7.81 -45.84
C ALA A 298 55.01 -9.19 -46.31
N ALA A 299 54.22 -10.26 -46.17
CA ALA A 299 54.52 -11.57 -46.73
C ALA A 299 54.13 -11.67 -48.21
N GLU A 300 52.97 -11.11 -48.60
CA GLU A 300 52.55 -10.98 -50.01
C GLU A 300 53.57 -10.16 -50.82
N GLN A 301 54.09 -9.05 -50.26
CA GLN A 301 55.18 -8.28 -50.85
C GLN A 301 56.53 -9.04 -50.95
N LYS A 302 56.67 -10.18 -50.27
CA LYS A 302 57.86 -11.05 -50.38
C LYS A 302 57.68 -12.25 -51.32
N THR A 303 56.48 -12.50 -51.84
CA THR A 303 56.18 -13.64 -52.72
C THR A 303 55.70 -13.24 -54.12
N GLY A 304 55.49 -11.95 -54.40
CA GLY A 304 55.19 -11.45 -55.75
C GLY A 304 56.44 -11.32 -56.63
N VAL A 305 56.56 -12.15 -57.67
CA VAL A 305 57.52 -11.94 -58.77
C VAL A 305 57.12 -10.72 -59.57
N PHE A 306 58.08 -9.83 -59.82
CA PHE A 306 57.90 -8.61 -60.59
C PHE A 306 57.80 -8.93 -62.09
N SER A 307 56.77 -8.43 -62.76
CA SER A 307 56.72 -8.41 -64.23
C SER A 307 56.23 -7.03 -64.66
N VAL A 308 57.09 -6.32 -65.40
CA VAL A 308 56.81 -5.02 -66.00
C VAL A 308 56.55 -5.26 -67.47
N GLU A 309 55.50 -4.67 -68.01
CA GLU A 309 55.37 -4.47 -69.44
C GLU A 309 54.81 -3.07 -69.73
N GLU A 310 55.22 -2.50 -70.85
CA GLU A 310 55.35 -1.05 -71.04
C GLU A 310 54.49 -0.54 -72.22
N ALA A 311 53.86 0.63 -72.02
CA ALA A 311 53.35 1.62 -72.98
C ALA A 311 52.84 1.22 -74.38
N ALA A 312 51.65 1.75 -74.75
CA ALA A 312 51.44 2.65 -75.91
C ALA A 312 49.97 3.07 -76.09
N GLY A 313 49.68 4.17 -76.80
CA GLY A 313 48.36 4.39 -77.44
C GLY A 313 47.74 5.80 -77.35
N GLN A 314 48.30 6.77 -78.07
CA GLN A 314 47.84 8.17 -78.13
C GLN A 314 46.59 8.38 -79.02
N TRP A 315 45.52 8.97 -78.45
CA TRP A 315 44.55 9.93 -79.03
C TRP A 315 43.81 9.66 -80.37
N LYS A 316 42.47 9.86 -80.36
CA LYS A 316 41.77 10.69 -81.38
C LYS A 316 40.37 11.18 -80.96
N GLU A 317 40.13 12.47 -81.19
CA GLU A 317 38.82 13.16 -81.28
C GLU A 317 38.52 13.48 -82.76
N PRO A 318 37.38 14.12 -83.15
CA PRO A 318 36.01 13.96 -82.69
C PRO A 318 34.97 13.93 -83.86
N GLY A 319 33.67 13.80 -83.56
CA GLY A 319 32.61 14.57 -84.26
C GLY A 319 31.51 13.84 -85.07
N GLY A 320 30.26 14.23 -84.79
CA GLY A 320 29.06 14.09 -85.66
C GLY A 320 28.24 12.80 -85.51
N GLY A 321 26.90 12.84 -85.30
CA GLY A 321 26.00 13.98 -85.06
C GLY A 321 24.51 13.57 -85.02
N ASP A 322 23.69 14.45 -84.44
CA ASP A 322 22.21 14.61 -84.50
C ASP A 322 21.24 13.52 -83.96
N GLY A 323 20.16 13.99 -83.32
CA GLY A 323 18.98 13.14 -83.00
C GLY A 323 18.02 13.54 -81.85
N ASP A 324 17.65 14.81 -81.68
CA ASP A 324 16.39 15.31 -81.01
C ASP A 324 16.05 14.93 -79.53
N ARG A 325 16.04 15.90 -78.59
CA ARG A 325 14.86 16.61 -77.98
C ARG A 325 14.18 15.87 -76.79
N GLU A 326 13.70 16.48 -75.70
CA GLU A 326 13.39 17.87 -75.22
C GLU A 326 14.11 18.14 -73.86
N GLU A 327 14.73 19.31 -73.59
CA GLU A 327 14.18 20.58 -73.02
C GLU A 327 13.63 20.51 -71.57
N SER A 328 13.70 21.50 -70.67
CA SER A 328 14.29 22.88 -70.60
C SER A 328 14.00 23.48 -69.19
N LEU A 329 14.76 24.36 -68.50
CA LEU A 329 16.13 24.90 -68.59
C LEU A 329 16.57 25.57 -67.25
N GLY A 330 17.88 25.58 -66.97
CA GLY A 330 18.65 26.71 -66.36
C GLY A 330 18.69 26.89 -64.83
N ASP A 331 19.64 27.60 -64.21
CA ASP A 331 20.90 28.26 -64.64
C ASP A 331 21.69 28.67 -63.36
N ASP A 332 23.01 28.93 -63.29
CA ASP A 332 24.20 28.56 -64.09
C ASP A 332 25.49 28.96 -63.30
N GLN A 333 26.68 28.58 -63.78
CA GLN A 333 28.00 29.25 -63.65
C GLN A 333 28.93 29.14 -62.40
N ARG A 334 30.15 28.65 -62.71
CA ARG A 334 31.51 29.04 -62.21
C ARG A 334 31.88 28.72 -60.73
N GLY A 335 33.11 28.33 -60.38
CA GLY A 335 34.29 27.99 -61.19
C GLY A 335 35.65 28.19 -60.44
N TRP A 336 36.37 27.07 -60.21
CA TRP A 336 37.85 26.93 -59.99
C TRP A 336 38.55 27.24 -58.64
N CYS A 337 39.52 26.34 -58.31
CA CYS A 337 40.78 26.43 -57.54
C CYS A 337 40.81 27.11 -56.15
N GLY A 338 41.42 26.60 -55.07
CA GLY A 338 42.53 25.64 -54.92
C GLY A 338 43.61 26.20 -53.96
N ARG A 339 44.07 25.39 -52.99
CA ARG A 339 45.29 25.51 -52.12
C ARG A 339 45.43 26.56 -51.00
N GLU A 340 45.54 26.02 -49.78
CA GLU A 340 46.69 26.07 -48.82
C GLU A 340 47.31 27.39 -48.27
N ASN A 341 47.35 27.43 -46.92
CA ASN A 341 48.45 27.86 -46.02
C ASN A 341 48.79 29.35 -45.75
N GLY A 342 48.92 29.69 -44.44
CA GLY A 342 49.63 30.88 -43.90
C GLY A 342 48.81 32.18 -43.81
N THR A 343 49.03 33.13 -42.89
CA THR A 343 50.07 33.30 -41.85
C THR A 343 49.65 34.29 -40.73
N VAL A 344 50.43 34.24 -39.65
CA VAL A 344 50.50 34.96 -38.35
C VAL A 344 50.59 36.52 -38.39
N PHE A 345 50.37 37.14 -37.21
CA PHE A 345 50.63 38.53 -36.70
C PHE A 345 49.45 39.53 -36.75
N VAL A 346 49.35 40.64 -35.98
CA VAL A 346 50.29 41.37 -35.06
C VAL A 346 49.58 41.92 -33.79
N MET A 347 50.29 42.19 -32.68
CA MET A 347 49.93 43.16 -31.59
C MET A 347 51.23 43.76 -31.00
N PRO A 348 51.25 44.91 -30.26
CA PRO A 348 50.32 46.05 -30.14
C PRO A 348 51.06 47.43 -30.24
N THR A 349 50.40 48.58 -29.94
CA THR A 349 50.92 49.67 -29.04
C THR A 349 50.01 50.93 -28.91
N THR A 350 49.35 51.10 -27.75
CA THR A 350 49.17 52.36 -26.93
C THR A 350 48.57 53.66 -27.53
N PRO A 351 48.20 54.68 -26.71
CA PRO A 351 47.43 54.67 -25.45
C PRO A 351 46.34 55.79 -25.37
N ARG A 352 45.36 55.68 -24.44
CA ARG A 352 44.86 56.75 -23.50
C ARG A 352 43.45 56.48 -22.94
N THR A 353 43.32 56.69 -21.64
CA THR A 353 42.11 56.98 -20.83
C THR A 353 41.78 58.50 -20.92
N PRO A 354 40.63 59.04 -20.42
CA PRO A 354 39.82 58.56 -19.29
C PRO A 354 38.28 58.68 -19.40
N ASP A 355 37.65 58.44 -18.24
CA ASP A 355 36.29 58.77 -17.77
C ASP A 355 35.17 57.69 -17.82
N ASP A 356 34.42 57.68 -16.72
CA ASP A 356 33.24 56.91 -16.28
C ASP A 356 33.26 55.36 -16.21
N GLN A 357 33.72 54.89 -15.04
CA GLN A 357 32.93 54.17 -14.01
C GLN A 357 31.54 53.58 -14.39
N CYS A 358 31.09 52.44 -13.84
CA CYS A 358 31.22 52.09 -12.41
C CYS A 358 30.90 50.62 -12.04
N SER A 359 31.42 50.18 -10.86
CA SER A 359 30.75 49.31 -9.87
C SER A 359 30.54 47.79 -10.16
N TRP A 360 30.83 46.83 -9.27
CA TRP A 360 31.59 46.77 -7.99
C TRP A 360 31.96 45.29 -7.68
N GLU A 361 32.89 45.07 -6.73
CA GLU A 361 33.48 43.76 -6.38
C GLU A 361 32.95 43.09 -5.09
N TYR A 362 33.11 41.75 -5.03
CA TYR A 362 33.42 40.84 -3.91
C TYR A 362 32.99 41.11 -2.45
N LEU A 363 32.55 40.03 -1.75
CA LEU A 363 33.41 39.32 -0.77
C LEU A 363 32.86 37.95 -0.33
N LYS A 364 33.69 37.18 0.40
CA LYS A 364 33.55 35.73 0.69
C LYS A 364 33.73 35.41 2.18
N GLY A 365 32.99 34.42 2.69
CA GLY A 365 33.22 33.74 3.98
C GLY A 365 32.04 33.84 4.95
N SER A 366 31.79 32.90 5.87
CA SER A 366 32.45 31.61 6.16
C SER A 366 31.64 30.81 7.23
N LYS A 367 31.93 29.50 7.38
CA LYS A 367 32.33 28.81 8.64
C LYS A 367 31.62 27.47 8.96
N ASP A 368 32.43 26.43 9.10
CA ASP A 368 32.17 25.01 9.45
C ASP A 368 31.94 24.78 10.99
N PRO A 369 31.83 23.55 11.56
CA PRO A 369 32.85 22.47 11.48
C PRO A 369 32.40 20.98 11.52
N ASP A 370 33.44 20.12 11.45
CA ASP A 370 33.57 18.68 11.75
C ASP A 370 33.17 17.66 10.65
N CYS A 371 34.04 16.72 10.19
CA CYS A 371 35.39 16.33 10.64
C CYS A 371 36.35 16.00 9.46
N ALA A 372 37.66 16.19 9.68
CA ALA A 372 38.75 15.92 8.73
C ALA A 372 39.04 14.38 8.60
N THR A 373 39.87 13.84 7.70
CA THR A 373 41.24 14.25 7.31
C THR A 373 41.75 13.46 6.08
N LEU A 374 42.84 13.93 5.45
CA LEU A 374 43.70 13.28 4.43
C LEU A 374 43.10 13.20 3.00
N GLY A 375 43.74 13.72 1.96
CA GLY A 375 44.99 14.51 1.88
C GLY A 375 45.38 14.69 0.40
N ALA A 376 45.66 15.92 -0.03
CA ALA A 376 46.00 16.22 -1.42
C ALA A 376 47.51 16.09 -1.68
N VAL A 377 47.88 15.60 -2.86
CA VAL A 377 49.22 15.76 -3.45
C VAL A 377 49.04 16.28 -4.88
N SER A 378 49.78 17.33 -5.21
CA SER A 378 49.60 18.15 -6.42
C SER A 378 49.94 17.44 -7.73
N GLU A 379 49.27 17.88 -8.80
CA GLU A 379 49.75 17.69 -10.16
C GLU A 379 51.03 18.50 -10.39
N LEU A 380 52.06 17.87 -10.98
CA LEU A 380 53.28 18.54 -11.42
C LEU A 380 53.81 17.88 -12.71
N GLN A 381 53.78 18.69 -13.78
CA GLN A 381 54.60 18.66 -14.99
C GLN A 381 54.63 17.43 -15.91
N ASP A 382 54.33 17.71 -17.18
CA ASP A 382 54.73 16.91 -18.35
C ASP A 382 56.25 16.71 -18.41
N GLY A 383 56.67 15.52 -18.85
CA GLY A 383 58.06 15.19 -19.11
C GLY A 383 58.17 13.87 -19.88
N ASP A 384 58.43 13.94 -21.19
CA ASP A 384 58.69 12.78 -22.02
C ASP A 384 59.93 12.01 -21.54
N THR A 385 59.81 10.69 -21.33
CA THR A 385 60.93 9.78 -21.58
C THR A 385 60.48 8.34 -21.79
N THR A 386 60.97 7.72 -22.86
CA THR A 386 60.75 6.31 -23.19
C THR A 386 61.47 5.38 -22.22
N THR A 387 60.77 4.47 -21.54
CA THR A 387 61.32 3.15 -21.14
C THR A 387 60.22 2.14 -20.79
N LEU A 388 60.52 0.85 -20.97
CA LEU A 388 59.69 -0.27 -20.52
C LEU A 388 59.74 -0.41 -18.99
N GLY A 389 58.61 -0.36 -18.30
CA GLY A 389 58.54 -0.52 -16.84
C GLY A 389 57.15 -0.92 -16.35
N SER A 390 57.10 -1.84 -15.38
CA SER A 390 55.88 -2.43 -14.81
C SER A 390 54.89 -1.39 -14.26
N SER A 391 53.60 -1.65 -14.51
CA SER A 391 52.44 -0.96 -13.91
C SER A 391 52.56 -0.78 -12.39
N SER A 392 52.58 0.47 -11.92
CA SER A 392 52.50 0.81 -10.49
C SER A 392 51.04 0.85 -9.98
N GLU A 393 50.07 1.16 -10.85
CA GLU A 393 48.64 1.22 -10.51
C GLU A 393 48.01 -0.15 -10.23
N ASP A 394 48.54 -1.24 -10.80
CA ASP A 394 48.09 -2.61 -10.46
C ASP A 394 48.45 -3.00 -9.01
N THR A 395 49.49 -2.39 -8.42
CA THR A 395 49.90 -2.66 -7.03
C THR A 395 48.91 -2.10 -6.03
N LEU A 396 48.55 -0.82 -6.16
CA LEU A 396 47.54 -0.15 -5.33
C LEU A 396 46.15 -0.80 -5.48
N SER A 397 45.81 -1.22 -6.71
CA SER A 397 44.59 -1.98 -6.99
C SER A 397 44.57 -3.32 -6.24
N ARG A 398 45.69 -4.03 -6.15
CA ARG A 398 45.81 -5.32 -5.44
C ARG A 398 45.82 -5.19 -3.92
N GLU A 399 46.29 -4.08 -3.36
CA GLU A 399 46.23 -3.84 -1.91
C GLU A 399 44.82 -3.41 -1.45
N LEU A 400 44.14 -2.54 -2.20
CA LEU A 400 42.74 -2.20 -1.93
C LEU A 400 41.79 -3.38 -2.15
N ASP A 401 42.02 -4.22 -3.17
CA ASP A 401 41.26 -5.47 -3.32
C ASP A 401 41.52 -6.41 -2.12
N LYS A 402 42.73 -6.50 -1.55
CA LYS A 402 42.96 -7.28 -0.31
C LYS A 402 42.21 -6.74 0.90
N VAL A 403 42.21 -5.43 1.12
CA VAL A 403 41.52 -4.78 2.26
C VAL A 403 39.99 -4.91 2.14
N SER A 404 39.44 -4.91 0.91
CA SER A 404 38.00 -5.08 0.69
C SER A 404 37.53 -6.55 0.55
N LEU A 405 38.36 -7.47 0.05
CA LEU A 405 38.03 -8.91 -0.05
C LEU A 405 38.24 -9.66 1.26
N GLY A 406 39.08 -9.17 2.17
CA GLY A 406 39.26 -9.78 3.50
C GLY A 406 38.00 -9.79 4.37
N SER A 407 37.04 -8.90 4.10
CA SER A 407 35.75 -8.78 4.82
C SER A 407 34.54 -9.26 4.00
N LEU A 408 34.71 -9.55 2.70
CA LEU A 408 33.70 -10.22 1.88
C LEU A 408 34.10 -11.67 1.65
N GLY A 409 33.74 -12.53 2.60
CA GLY A 409 33.68 -13.97 2.38
C GLY A 409 32.80 -14.31 1.17
N LYS A 410 33.00 -15.50 0.59
CA LYS A 410 32.17 -16.04 -0.49
C LYS A 410 30.69 -16.00 -0.08
N TRP A 411 29.91 -15.09 -0.67
CA TRP A 411 28.46 -15.22 -0.69
C TRP A 411 28.10 -16.27 -1.76
N THR A 412 27.96 -17.52 -1.34
CA THR A 412 27.14 -18.50 -2.07
C THR A 412 25.69 -18.21 -1.69
N TRP A 413 24.96 -17.57 -2.59
CA TRP A 413 23.54 -17.31 -2.41
C TRP A 413 22.79 -18.62 -2.66
N ASP A 414 22.35 -19.28 -1.60
CA ASP A 414 21.52 -20.49 -1.78
C ASP A 414 20.11 -20.13 -2.27
N ILE A 415 19.61 -18.93 -1.92
CA ILE A 415 18.27 -18.43 -2.30
C ILE A 415 18.21 -18.04 -3.78
N HIS A 416 17.42 -18.78 -4.56
CA HIS A 416 17.14 -18.50 -5.98
C HIS A 416 15.68 -18.06 -6.23
N SER A 417 14.77 -18.29 -5.28
CA SER A 417 13.35 -17.96 -5.44
C SER A 417 12.68 -17.51 -4.15
N ILE A 418 11.71 -16.61 -4.32
CA ILE A 418 10.88 -16.08 -3.24
C ILE A 418 9.42 -16.33 -3.60
N ILE A 419 8.66 -16.92 -2.68
CA ILE A 419 7.22 -17.13 -2.82
C ILE A 419 6.52 -16.19 -1.86
N LEU A 420 5.72 -15.27 -2.40
CA LEU A 420 4.87 -14.37 -1.63
C LEU A 420 3.51 -15.04 -1.44
N ASP A 421 3.21 -15.44 -0.21
CA ASP A 421 1.90 -15.95 0.17
C ASP A 421 0.93 -14.78 0.40
N LEU A 422 -0.09 -14.72 -0.45
CA LEU A 422 -1.15 -13.71 -0.46
C LEU A 422 -2.53 -14.31 -0.11
N SER A 423 -2.57 -15.50 0.51
CA SER A 423 -3.80 -16.14 1.00
C SER A 423 -4.66 -15.27 1.92
N THR A 424 -4.05 -14.33 2.65
CA THR A 424 -4.72 -13.36 3.55
C THR A 424 -5.14 -12.05 2.84
N ALA A 425 -4.87 -11.90 1.55
CA ALA A 425 -5.24 -10.72 0.77
C ALA A 425 -6.70 -10.82 0.26
N ASN A 426 -7.57 -9.96 0.79
CA ASN A 426 -8.97 -9.87 0.34
C ASN A 426 -9.16 -8.84 -0.80
N PHE A 427 -8.26 -7.85 -0.89
CA PHE A 427 -8.21 -6.81 -1.92
C PHE A 427 -6.75 -6.34 -2.11
N ILE A 428 -6.48 -5.54 -3.13
CA ILE A 428 -5.21 -4.83 -3.29
C ILE A 428 -5.48 -3.47 -3.97
N ASP A 429 -4.83 -2.41 -3.50
CA ASP A 429 -5.00 -1.06 -4.07
C ASP A 429 -3.89 -0.66 -5.05
N THR A 430 -4.08 0.47 -5.73
CA THR A 430 -3.16 0.93 -6.78
C THR A 430 -1.75 1.25 -6.29
N VAL A 431 -1.53 1.47 -4.99
CA VAL A 431 -0.19 1.67 -4.44
C VAL A 431 0.44 0.33 -4.10
N ALA A 432 -0.28 -0.58 -3.45
CA ALA A 432 0.20 -1.94 -3.23
C ALA A 432 0.54 -2.67 -4.54
N ILE A 433 -0.25 -2.50 -5.61
CA ILE A 433 0.08 -3.02 -6.96
C ILE A 433 1.43 -2.47 -7.47
N LYS A 434 1.70 -1.17 -7.28
CA LYS A 434 3.00 -0.56 -7.64
C LYS A 434 4.14 -1.12 -6.79
N THR A 435 3.95 -1.24 -5.48
CA THR A 435 4.94 -1.82 -4.57
C THR A 435 5.25 -3.27 -4.94
N MET A 436 4.24 -4.09 -5.24
CA MET A 436 4.42 -5.46 -5.72
C MET A 436 5.17 -5.51 -7.05
N ARG A 437 4.90 -4.59 -8.00
CA ARG A 437 5.66 -4.50 -9.25
C ARG A 437 7.14 -4.15 -9.00
N ASN A 438 7.40 -3.23 -8.07
CA ASN A 438 8.76 -2.86 -7.67
C ASN A 438 9.48 -4.04 -7.00
N ILE A 439 8.81 -4.82 -6.14
CA ILE A 439 9.35 -6.07 -5.57
C ILE A 439 9.78 -7.03 -6.69
N PHE A 440 8.90 -7.32 -7.64
CA PHE A 440 9.22 -8.22 -8.77
C PHE A 440 10.38 -7.73 -9.63
N HIS A 441 10.53 -6.41 -9.78
CA HIS A 441 11.62 -5.78 -10.52
C HIS A 441 12.94 -5.82 -9.73
N ASP A 442 12.95 -5.39 -8.47
CA ASP A 442 14.14 -5.24 -7.64
C ASP A 442 14.79 -6.60 -7.29
N PHE A 443 13.97 -7.62 -7.00
CA PHE A 443 14.47 -8.99 -6.84
C PHE A 443 14.88 -9.61 -8.18
N GLY A 444 14.20 -9.25 -9.28
CA GLY A 444 14.60 -9.63 -10.63
C GLY A 444 15.97 -9.08 -11.05
N GLU A 445 16.32 -7.84 -10.64
CA GLU A 445 17.66 -7.28 -10.88
C GLU A 445 18.78 -8.12 -10.23
N ILE A 446 18.52 -8.83 -9.13
CA ILE A 446 19.51 -9.67 -8.43
C ILE A 446 19.41 -11.16 -8.78
N ASP A 447 18.74 -11.50 -9.89
CA ASP A 447 18.52 -12.87 -10.40
C ASP A 447 17.70 -13.79 -9.45
N VAL A 448 16.94 -13.20 -8.51
CA VAL A 448 16.02 -13.93 -7.62
C VAL A 448 14.61 -13.89 -8.21
N THR A 449 14.02 -15.06 -8.47
CA THR A 449 12.68 -15.12 -9.08
C THR A 449 11.58 -15.03 -8.02
N VAL A 450 10.73 -14.02 -8.13
CA VAL A 450 9.55 -13.85 -7.26
C VAL A 450 8.31 -14.50 -7.88
N TYR A 451 7.58 -15.23 -7.04
CA TYR A 451 6.31 -15.89 -7.33
C TYR A 451 5.24 -15.44 -6.33
N MET A 452 3.97 -15.58 -6.70
CA MET A 452 2.82 -15.34 -5.81
C MET A 452 1.97 -16.61 -5.67
N ALA A 453 1.53 -16.89 -4.46
CA ALA A 453 0.67 -18.03 -4.13
C ALA A 453 -0.57 -17.59 -3.35
N GLY A 454 -1.67 -18.34 -3.47
CA GLY A 454 -2.87 -18.14 -2.65
C GLY A 454 -3.73 -16.91 -3.00
N CYS A 455 -3.49 -16.25 -4.13
CA CYS A 455 -4.24 -15.06 -4.53
C CYS A 455 -5.74 -15.36 -4.74
N GLN A 456 -6.61 -14.67 -4.00
CA GLN A 456 -8.05 -14.71 -4.24
C GLN A 456 -8.40 -14.12 -5.61
N MET A 457 -9.49 -14.59 -6.25
CA MET A 457 -9.89 -14.13 -7.59
C MET A 457 -10.08 -12.61 -7.67
N SER A 458 -10.66 -11.98 -6.64
CA SER A 458 -10.80 -10.52 -6.52
C SER A 458 -9.46 -9.78 -6.61
N VAL A 459 -8.41 -10.33 -5.99
CA VAL A 459 -7.05 -9.76 -6.01
C VAL A 459 -6.41 -9.97 -7.38
N VAL A 460 -6.63 -11.11 -8.04
CA VAL A 460 -6.16 -11.36 -9.41
C VAL A 460 -6.80 -10.39 -10.40
N GLU A 461 -8.12 -10.18 -10.34
CA GLU A 461 -8.83 -9.19 -11.17
C GLU A 461 -8.29 -7.77 -10.93
N GLN A 462 -8.03 -7.39 -9.68
CA GLN A 462 -7.45 -6.09 -9.34
C GLN A 462 -6.01 -5.93 -9.84
N LEU A 463 -5.18 -6.98 -9.80
CA LEU A 463 -3.84 -7.01 -10.39
C LEU A 463 -3.91 -6.86 -11.92
N GLU A 464 -4.85 -7.52 -12.59
CA GLU A 464 -5.07 -7.39 -14.04
C GLU A 464 -5.51 -5.98 -14.43
N LEU A 465 -6.54 -5.44 -13.78
CA LEU A 465 -7.03 -4.08 -14.01
C LEU A 465 -6.00 -2.99 -13.66
N GLY A 466 -5.14 -3.24 -12.66
CA GLY A 466 -4.01 -2.37 -12.31
C GLY A 466 -2.79 -2.49 -13.23
N GLY A 467 -2.86 -3.32 -14.27
CA GLY A 467 -1.75 -3.56 -15.21
C GLY A 467 -0.51 -4.15 -14.53
N PHE A 468 -0.68 -4.98 -13.50
CA PHE A 468 0.43 -5.65 -12.83
C PHE A 468 1.16 -6.62 -13.78
N PHE A 469 0.38 -7.42 -14.53
CA PHE A 469 0.91 -8.36 -15.50
C PHE A 469 1.37 -7.65 -16.77
N SER A 470 2.51 -8.08 -17.27
CA SER A 470 3.24 -7.48 -18.40
C SER A 470 4.09 -8.54 -19.10
N GLU A 471 4.85 -8.15 -20.12
CA GLU A 471 5.86 -9.03 -20.72
C GLU A 471 6.95 -9.47 -19.72
N SER A 472 7.25 -8.64 -18.71
CA SER A 472 8.23 -8.97 -17.66
C SER A 472 7.65 -9.76 -16.48
N ILE A 473 6.36 -9.56 -16.17
CA ILE A 473 5.65 -10.27 -15.09
C ILE A 473 4.46 -11.03 -15.71
N THR A 474 4.71 -12.26 -16.14
CA THR A 474 3.69 -13.12 -16.76
C THR A 474 2.79 -13.78 -15.71
N LYS A 475 1.57 -14.16 -16.11
CA LYS A 475 0.63 -14.92 -15.25
C LYS A 475 1.18 -16.29 -14.81
N GLY A 476 2.21 -16.82 -15.49
CA GLY A 476 2.92 -18.04 -15.07
C GLY A 476 3.71 -17.93 -13.76
N ARG A 477 3.71 -16.76 -13.11
CA ARG A 477 4.26 -16.56 -11.76
C ARG A 477 3.21 -16.61 -10.64
N LEU A 478 1.95 -16.91 -10.96
CA LEU A 478 0.85 -17.14 -10.02
C LEU A 478 0.63 -18.64 -9.81
N PHE A 479 0.42 -19.04 -8.55
CA PHE A 479 0.04 -20.39 -8.16
C PHE A 479 -1.18 -20.39 -7.25
N ALA A 480 -1.99 -21.46 -7.32
CA ALA A 480 -3.16 -21.64 -6.46
C ALA A 480 -2.73 -21.83 -5.00
N THR A 481 -1.72 -22.67 -4.76
CA THR A 481 -1.17 -22.94 -3.41
C THR A 481 0.31 -22.61 -3.30
N VAL A 482 0.79 -22.47 -2.07
CA VAL A 482 2.23 -22.37 -1.77
C VAL A 482 2.96 -23.65 -2.18
N HIS A 483 2.33 -24.82 -2.04
CA HIS A 483 2.94 -26.10 -2.39
C HIS A 483 3.23 -26.21 -3.90
N ASP A 484 2.27 -25.83 -4.75
CA ASP A 484 2.45 -25.81 -6.21
C ASP A 484 3.63 -24.92 -6.63
N ALA A 485 3.75 -23.74 -6.00
CA ALA A 485 4.85 -22.81 -6.23
C ALA A 485 6.20 -23.40 -5.81
N VAL A 486 6.27 -24.09 -4.67
CA VAL A 486 7.49 -24.78 -4.21
C VAL A 486 7.86 -25.92 -5.15
N LEU A 487 6.91 -26.77 -5.56
CA LEU A 487 7.14 -27.85 -6.52
C LEU A 487 7.65 -27.31 -7.86
N HIS A 488 7.08 -26.22 -8.36
CA HIS A 488 7.57 -25.55 -9.57
C HIS A 488 9.01 -25.05 -9.42
N CYS A 489 9.33 -24.39 -8.30
CA CYS A 489 10.68 -23.90 -8.01
C CYS A 489 11.72 -25.03 -7.95
N LEU A 490 11.38 -26.15 -7.29
CA LEU A 490 12.24 -27.33 -7.19
C LEU A 490 12.40 -28.05 -8.54
N GLY A 491 11.30 -28.21 -9.29
CA GLY A 491 11.32 -28.82 -10.63
C GLY A 491 12.17 -28.05 -11.63
N HIS A 492 12.27 -26.72 -11.48
CA HIS A 492 13.07 -25.87 -12.36
C HIS A 492 14.60 -26.02 -12.17
N GLN A 493 15.06 -26.68 -11.10
CA GLN A 493 16.45 -27.14 -10.93
C GLN A 493 16.70 -28.56 -11.50
N GLY A 494 15.67 -29.24 -12.01
CA GLY A 494 15.67 -30.66 -12.39
C GLY A 494 16.59 -31.08 -13.56
N THR A 495 17.45 -30.21 -14.08
CA THR A 495 18.55 -30.58 -15.00
C THR A 495 19.81 -31.06 -14.27
N SER A 496 19.84 -31.05 -12.93
CA SER A 496 20.83 -31.75 -12.12
C SER A 496 20.20 -32.38 -10.88
N THR A 497 19.73 -33.63 -11.00
CA THR A 497 19.12 -34.39 -9.91
C THR A 497 20.17 -35.09 -9.03
N PRO A 498 20.19 -34.84 -7.70
CA PRO A 498 20.53 -35.88 -6.75
C PRO A 498 19.26 -36.73 -6.49
N SER A 499 19.34 -38.02 -6.80
CA SER A 499 18.24 -38.96 -6.52
C SER A 499 18.01 -39.08 -5.02
N TYR A 500 16.90 -38.53 -4.51
CA TYR A 500 16.40 -38.88 -3.18
C TYR A 500 15.72 -40.24 -3.26
N GLU A 501 16.53 -41.28 -3.06
CA GLU A 501 16.11 -42.67 -3.07
C GLU A 501 15.23 -42.97 -1.84
N TYR A 502 14.01 -43.42 -2.08
CA TYR A 502 13.04 -43.70 -1.02
C TYR A 502 13.34 -45.08 -0.40
N SER A 503 14.24 -45.12 0.58
CA SER A 503 14.61 -46.35 1.30
C SER A 503 13.46 -46.89 2.12
N LEU A 504 12.67 -47.79 1.52
CA LEU A 504 11.70 -48.65 2.18
C LEU A 504 12.42 -49.74 3.02
N GLU A 505 13.01 -49.36 4.15
CA GLU A 505 13.31 -50.32 5.21
C GLU A 505 12.02 -50.69 5.96
N MET A 506 11.26 -51.61 5.36
CA MET A 506 10.08 -52.23 5.97
C MET A 506 10.52 -53.23 7.06
N GLN A 507 11.02 -52.72 8.20
CA GLN A 507 11.31 -53.55 9.37
C GLN A 507 10.01 -53.99 10.05
N CYS A 508 9.59 -55.20 9.73
CA CYS A 508 8.56 -55.92 10.47
C CYS A 508 9.08 -56.30 11.88
N SER A 509 8.55 -55.68 12.94
CA SER A 509 8.56 -56.25 14.29
C SER A 509 7.48 -55.67 15.22
N THR A 510 6.36 -56.39 15.26
CA THR A 510 5.61 -56.79 16.47
C THR A 510 5.24 -55.79 17.59
N LYS A 511 3.92 -55.77 17.85
CA LYS A 511 3.26 -55.83 19.18
C LYS A 511 3.51 -54.70 20.18
N LEU A 512 2.49 -53.84 20.36
CA LEU A 512 1.46 -54.07 21.39
C LEU A 512 0.16 -53.31 21.06
#